data_AF-A0A3M8C1V7-F1
#
_entry.id   AF-A0A3M8C1V7-F1
#
_cell.length_a   1.000
_cell.length_b   1.000
_cell.length_c   1.000
_cell.angle_alpha   90.00
_cell.angle_beta   90.00
_cell.angle_gamma   90.00
#
_symmetry.space_group_name_H-M   'P 1'
#
loop_
_entity.id
_entity.type
_entity.pdbx_description
1 polymer ?
#
loop_
_entity_poly.entity_id
_entity_poly.type
_entity_poly.pdbx_seq_one_letter_code
_entity_poly.pdbx_strand_id
1 'polypeptide(L)'
;MEQEGNLVLTKSYLEEGAYKHEAWPETAIMQQFRVSTYLNACIQSGFVIERVVEEVSLSDEEKEKHAKGWYNAEKAAAVPTTLIIKCRKALA
;
A
#
# COMPACT_ATOMS: atom_id res chain seq x y z
N MET A 1 -6.87 9.36 7.53
CA MET A 1 -6.55 10.80 7.39
C MET A 1 -6.09 11.30 8.74
N GLU A 2 -5.04 12.11 8.78
CA GLU A 2 -4.46 12.56 10.05
C GLU A 2 -5.40 13.60 10.71
N GLN A 3 -5.80 13.36 11.96
CA GLN A 3 -6.57 14.33 12.75
C GLN A 3 -5.88 14.49 14.10
N GLU A 4 -5.49 15.73 14.43
CA GLU A 4 -4.84 16.06 15.71
C GLU A 4 -3.59 15.21 16.00
N GLY A 5 -2.80 14.89 14.96
CA GLY A 5 -1.60 14.05 15.07
C GLY A 5 -1.88 12.55 15.13
N ASN A 6 -3.13 12.12 14.99
CA ASN A 6 -3.51 10.70 14.97
C ASN A 6 -3.78 10.20 13.56
N LEU A 7 -3.31 8.99 13.24
CA LEU A 7 -3.74 8.27 12.05
C LEU A 7 -5.16 7.73 12.25
N VAL A 8 -6.14 8.37 11.62
CA VAL A 8 -7.54 7.94 11.70
C VAL A 8 -7.89 7.06 10.50
N LEU A 9 -8.39 5.86 10.78
CA LEU A 9 -9.05 5.00 9.80
C LEU A 9 -10.45 5.55 9.52
N THR A 10 -10.65 6.12 8.33
CA THR A 10 -11.93 6.77 7.95
C THR A 10 -12.89 5.84 7.21
N LYS A 11 -12.47 4.61 6.91
CA LYS A 11 -13.24 3.61 6.15
C LYS A 11 -12.83 2.21 6.59
N SER A 12 -13.77 1.27 6.58
CA SER A 12 -13.46 -0.13 6.88
C SER A 12 -12.48 -0.72 5.86
N TYR A 13 -11.50 -1.50 6.34
CA TYR A 13 -10.60 -2.28 5.50
C TYR A 13 -11.33 -3.32 4.64
N LEU A 14 -12.48 -3.81 5.11
CA LEU A 14 -13.29 -4.80 4.39
C LEU A 14 -14.05 -4.21 3.21
N GLU A 15 -14.17 -2.90 3.12
CA GLU A 15 -14.94 -2.21 2.10
C GLU A 15 -14.04 -1.87 0.90
N GLU A 16 -14.01 -2.78 -0.07
CA GLU A 16 -13.18 -2.68 -1.28
C GLU A 16 -13.81 -1.82 -2.38
N GLY A 17 -13.01 -1.39 -3.35
CA GLY A 17 -13.48 -0.78 -4.59
C GLY A 17 -12.83 0.55 -4.96
N ALA A 18 -13.39 1.16 -6.00
CA ALA A 18 -12.89 2.40 -6.59
C ALA A 18 -13.20 3.60 -5.68
N TYR A 19 -12.25 4.53 -5.56
CA TYR A 19 -12.44 5.80 -4.87
C TYR A 19 -11.67 6.93 -5.53
N LYS A 20 -12.13 8.17 -5.35
CA LYS A 20 -11.42 9.38 -5.79
C LYS A 20 -10.42 9.77 -4.71
N HIS A 21 -9.16 9.91 -5.06
CA HIS A 21 -8.12 10.28 -4.10
C HIS A 21 -7.83 11.79 -4.16
N GLU A 22 -7.98 12.47 -3.02
CA GLU A 22 -7.94 13.95 -2.92
C GLU A 22 -6.60 14.57 -3.30
N ALA A 23 -5.49 13.84 -3.15
CA ALA A 23 -4.15 14.36 -3.43
C ALA A 23 -3.81 14.53 -4.94
N TRP A 24 -4.68 14.11 -5.86
CA TRP A 24 -4.44 14.23 -7.29
C TRP A 24 -5.24 15.41 -7.89
N PRO A 25 -4.60 16.32 -8.64
CA PRO A 25 -5.27 17.50 -9.21
C PRO A 25 -6.25 17.17 -10.33
N GLU A 26 -6.08 16.02 -10.99
CA GLU A 26 -7.04 15.43 -11.94
C GLU A 26 -7.75 14.24 -11.29
N THR A 27 -8.88 13.78 -11.85
CA THR A 27 -9.65 12.65 -11.28
C THR A 27 -8.85 11.35 -11.39
N ALA A 28 -8.00 11.07 -10.41
CA ALA A 28 -7.36 9.78 -10.22
C ALA A 28 -8.32 8.85 -9.46
N ILE A 29 -8.78 7.80 -10.14
CA ILE A 29 -9.55 6.73 -9.51
C ILE A 29 -8.55 5.70 -9.00
N MET A 30 -8.47 5.58 -7.67
CA MET A 30 -7.69 4.55 -7.01
C MET A 30 -8.56 3.35 -6.67
N GLN A 31 -7.93 2.18 -6.53
CA GLN A 31 -8.60 0.95 -6.13
C GLN A 31 -8.11 0.56 -4.75
N GLN A 32 -9.04 0.34 -3.83
CA GLN A 32 -8.75 -0.22 -2.53
C GLN A 32 -9.14 -1.69 -2.51
N PHE A 33 -8.16 -2.57 -2.35
CA PHE A 33 -8.38 -3.99 -2.17
C PHE A 33 -7.60 -4.49 -0.96
N ARG A 34 -8.13 -5.53 -0.32
CA ARG A 34 -7.47 -6.27 0.75
C ARG A 34 -6.26 -6.99 0.19
N VAL A 35 -5.27 -7.21 1.04
CA VAL A 35 -4.10 -8.05 0.75
C VAL A 35 -4.54 -9.44 0.27
N SER A 36 -5.56 -10.03 0.92
CA SER A 36 -6.11 -11.33 0.53
C SER A 36 -6.66 -11.33 -0.89
N THR A 37 -7.22 -10.22 -1.36
CA THR A 37 -7.79 -10.12 -2.71
C THR A 37 -6.68 -10.18 -3.76
N TYR A 38 -5.58 -9.46 -3.55
CA TYR A 38 -4.41 -9.55 -4.43
C TYR A 38 -3.82 -10.96 -4.45
N LEU A 39 -3.56 -11.54 -3.28
CA LEU A 39 -2.95 -12.87 -3.17
C LEU A 39 -3.83 -13.95 -3.81
N ASN A 40 -5.13 -13.94 -3.52
CA ASN A 40 -6.06 -14.92 -4.08
C ASN A 40 -6.24 -14.75 -5.59
N ALA A 41 -6.23 -13.52 -6.11
CA ALA A 41 -6.28 -13.28 -7.55
C ALA A 41 -5.05 -13.88 -8.26
N CYS A 42 -3.85 -13.74 -7.69
CA CYS A 42 -2.66 -14.40 -8.19
C CYS A 42 -2.80 -15.94 -8.16
N ILE A 43 -3.24 -16.51 -7.04
CA ILE A 43 -3.42 -17.96 -6.89
C ILE A 43 -4.44 -18.52 -7.89
N GLN A 44 -5.60 -17.88 -8.02
CA GLN A 44 -6.65 -18.28 -8.97
C GLN A 44 -6.18 -18.18 -10.42
N SER A 45 -5.24 -17.27 -10.71
CA SER A 45 -4.62 -17.13 -12.02
C SER A 45 -3.49 -18.14 -12.27
N GLY A 46 -3.28 -19.11 -11.37
CA GLY A 46 -2.28 -20.17 -11.52
C GLY A 46 -0.87 -19.76 -11.11
N PHE A 47 -0.71 -18.73 -10.27
CA PHE A 47 0.58 -18.37 -9.68
C PHE A 47 0.75 -19.01 -8.31
N VAL A 48 1.99 -19.42 -8.03
CA VAL A 48 2.45 -19.74 -6.67
C VAL A 48 3.05 -18.47 -6.08
N ILE A 49 2.54 -18.06 -4.91
CA ILE A 49 3.13 -16.95 -4.15
C ILE A 49 4.44 -17.44 -3.53
N GLU A 50 5.54 -16.75 -3.82
CA GLU A 50 6.87 -17.09 -3.30
C GLU A 50 7.28 -16.18 -2.14
N ARG A 51 6.90 -14.90 -2.20
CA ARG A 51 7.22 -13.92 -1.15
C ARG A 51 6.23 -12.77 -1.18
N VAL A 52 5.89 -12.27 0.00
CA VAL A 52 5.18 -11.01 0.20
C VAL A 52 6.10 -10.10 1.03
N VAL A 53 6.24 -8.83 0.66
CA VAL A 53 7.10 -7.87 1.34
C VAL A 53 6.31 -6.61 1.64
N GLU A 54 6.36 -6.21 2.91
CA GLU A 54 5.73 -5.03 3.50
C GLU A 54 6.78 -4.27 4.32
N GLU A 55 7.92 -3.97 3.69
CA GLU A 55 9.07 -3.34 4.32
C GLU A 55 9.15 -1.84 3.96
N VAL A 56 9.77 -1.06 4.84
CA VAL A 56 9.97 0.38 4.66
C VAL A 56 11.44 0.70 4.93
N SER A 57 12.05 1.53 4.09
CA SER A 57 13.39 2.06 4.35
C SER A 57 13.29 3.32 5.22
N LEU A 58 13.97 3.29 6.36
CA LEU A 58 14.07 4.41 7.31
C LEU A 58 15.53 4.80 7.56
N SER A 59 16.40 4.67 6.55
CA SER A 59 17.77 5.19 6.64
C SER A 59 17.76 6.71 6.79
N ASP A 60 18.80 7.27 7.40
CA ASP A 60 18.86 8.72 7.63
C ASP A 60 18.88 9.52 6.31
N GLU A 61 19.49 8.96 5.27
CA GLU A 61 19.44 9.50 3.90
C GLU A 61 18.00 9.56 3.35
N GLU A 62 17.22 8.48 3.48
CA GLU A 62 15.83 8.45 3.00
C GLU A 62 14.92 9.36 3.85
N LYS A 63 15.17 9.46 5.16
CA LYS A 63 14.46 10.42 6.04
C LYS A 63 14.71 11.86 5.59
N GLU A 64 15.95 12.23 5.31
CA GLU A 64 16.31 13.59 4.87
C GLU A 64 15.69 13.91 3.52
N LYS A 65 15.82 13.00 2.55
CA LYS A 65 15.25 13.10 1.20
C LYS A 65 13.73 13.30 1.21
N HIS A 66 13.03 12.63 2.13
CA HIS A 66 11.57 12.67 2.23
C HIS A 66 11.04 13.63 3.32
N ALA A 67 11.90 14.44 3.95
CA ALA A 67 11.54 15.30 5.09
C ALA A 67 10.46 16.35 4.77
N LYS A 68 10.37 16.81 3.51
CA LYS A 68 9.39 17.83 3.06
C LYS A 68 8.27 17.27 2.18
N GLY A 69 8.23 15.95 2.00
CA GLY A 69 7.24 15.28 1.18
C GLY A 69 5.89 15.12 1.88
N TRP A 70 4.82 14.93 1.11
CA TRP A 70 3.52 14.50 1.61
C TRP A 70 3.60 13.20 2.44
N TYR A 71 4.54 12.33 2.05
CA TYR A 71 4.88 11.09 2.73
C TYR A 71 6.27 11.22 3.35
N ASN A 72 6.31 11.24 4.69
CA ASN A 72 7.51 11.44 5.49
C ASN A 72 7.85 10.18 6.30
N ALA A 73 8.98 10.21 7.02
CA ALA A 73 9.47 9.07 7.79
C ALA A 73 8.50 8.60 8.88
N GLU A 74 7.77 9.52 9.52
CA GLU A 74 6.80 9.20 10.57
C GLU A 74 5.64 8.37 10.02
N LYS A 75 5.06 8.78 8.88
CA LYS A 75 4.01 8.03 8.20
C LYS A 75 4.52 6.67 7.72
N ALA A 76 5.75 6.64 7.22
CA ALA A 76 6.40 5.42 6.74
C ALA A 76 6.68 4.41 7.86
N ALA A 77 6.99 4.86 9.07
CA ALA A 77 7.16 3.99 10.22
C ALA A 77 5.84 3.39 10.73
N ALA A 78 4.70 4.01 10.44
CA ALA A 78 3.40 3.58 10.96
C ALA A 78 2.71 2.53 10.08
N VAL A 79 2.81 2.65 8.75
CA VAL A 79 2.14 1.73 7.82
C VAL A 79 2.95 1.59 6.52
N PRO A 80 3.14 0.38 5.98
CA PRO A 80 3.75 0.21 4.67
C PRO A 80 2.83 0.77 3.58
N THR A 81 3.34 1.64 2.71
CA THR A 81 2.61 2.13 1.53
C THR A 81 2.70 1.20 0.33
N THR A 82 3.61 0.23 0.38
CA THR A 82 3.92 -0.62 -0.75
C THR A 82 3.80 -2.07 -0.34
N LEU A 83 3.06 -2.84 -1.15
CA LEU A 83 2.98 -4.28 -1.07
C LEU A 83 3.70 -4.86 -2.29
N ILE A 84 4.76 -5.64 -2.07
CA ILE A 84 5.46 -6.34 -3.15
C ILE A 84 5.13 -7.82 -3.07
N ILE A 85 4.63 -8.39 -4.17
CA ILE A 85 4.27 -9.81 -4.26
C ILE A 85 5.15 -10.46 -5.32
N LYS A 86 6.00 -11.40 -4.91
CA LYS A 86 6.78 -12.26 -5.81
C LYS A 86 5.97 -13.51 -6.10
N CYS A 87 5.74 -13.76 -7.37
CA CYS A 87 4.99 -14.90 -7.87
C CYS A 87 5.78 -15.67 -8.92
N ARG A 88 5.55 -16.98 -8.98
CA ARG A 88 6.00 -17.82 -10.11
C ARG A 88 4.79 -18.51 -10.72
N LYS A 89 4.71 -18.54 -12.04
CA LYS A 89 3.66 -19.29 -12.75
C LYS A 89 3.81 -20.78 -12.41
N ALA A 90 2.73 -21.44 -12.00
CA ALA A 90 2.74 -22.89 -11.84
C ALA A 90 3.08 -23.53 -13.19
N LEU A 91 4.02 -24.48 -13.18
CA LEU A 91 4.26 -25.31 -14.36
C LEU A 91 3.02 -26.20 -14.50
N ALA A 92 2.44 -26.23 -15.70
CA ALA A 92 1.33 -27.11 -16.03
C ALA A 92 1.76 -28.58 -15.93
#